data_AF-A0A1E4QZN2-F1
#
_entry.id   AF-A0A1E4QZN2-F1
#
_cell.length_a   1.000
_cell.length_b   1.000
_cell.length_c   1.000
_cell.angle_alpha   90.00
_cell.angle_beta   90.00
_cell.angle_gamma   90.00
#
_symmetry.space_group_name_H-M   'P 1'
#
loop_
_entity.id
_entity.type
_entity.pdbx_description
1 polymer ?
#
loop_
_entity_poly.entity_id
_entity_poly.type
_entity_poly.pdbx_seq_one_letter_code
_entity_poly.pdbx_strand_id
1 'polypeptide(L)' 'MFFRSKGKLKKEFDNRLVNLIKETKEDLQQAKIIEELMDDYDLGAIAQRKAAESIHFYLFKEARIRRVLIK' A
#
# COMPACT_ATOMS: atom_id res chain seq x y z
N MET A 1 -6.86 8.52 32.50
CA MET A 1 -7.78 8.09 31.41
C MET A 1 -7.29 8.43 29.99
N PHE A 2 -6.49 9.50 29.78
CA PHE A 2 -6.01 9.95 28.46
C PHE A 2 -4.95 9.07 27.75
N PHE A 3 -4.23 8.21 28.46
CA PHE A 3 -3.21 7.35 27.85
C PHE A 3 -3.75 6.03 27.29
N ARG A 4 -4.93 5.58 27.77
CA ARG A 4 -5.61 4.38 27.23
C ARG A 4 -6.20 4.63 25.85
N SER A 5 -6.73 5.83 25.58
CA SER A 5 -7.25 6.19 24.25
C SER A 5 -6.12 6.36 23.22
N LYS A 6 -4.97 6.91 23.61
CA LYS A 6 -3.79 7.03 22.73
C LYS A 6 -3.27 5.68 22.24
N GLY A 7 -3.21 4.66 23.11
CA GLY A 7 -2.82 3.30 22.72
C GLY A 7 -3.79 2.65 21.75
N LYS A 8 -5.11 2.88 21.93
CA LYS A 8 -6.15 2.40 21.02
C LYS A 8 -6.04 3.06 19.64
N LEU A 9 -5.91 4.39 19.60
CA LEU A 9 -5.79 5.16 18.36
C LEU A 9 -4.56 4.75 17.55
N LYS A 10 -3.41 4.57 18.22
CA LYS A 10 -2.19 4.06 17.57
C LYS A 10 -2.45 2.69 16.91
N LYS A 11 -3.05 1.76 17.67
CA LYS A 11 -3.36 0.42 17.17
C LYS A 11 -4.32 0.42 15.98
N GLU A 12 -5.33 1.29 16.01
CA GLU A 12 -6.27 1.46 14.89
C GLU A 12 -5.55 1.95 13.63
N PHE A 13 -4.65 2.92 13.77
CA PHE A 13 -3.83 3.39 12.65
C PHE A 13 -2.91 2.31 12.11
N ASP A 14 -2.23 1.56 12.98
CA ASP A 14 -1.34 0.47 12.58
C ASP A 14 -2.13 -0.62 11.82
N ASN A 15 -3.32 -0.97 12.29
CA ASN A 15 -4.21 -1.90 11.60
C ASN A 15 -4.66 -1.37 10.23
N ARG A 16 -5.03 -0.08 10.15
CA ARG A 16 -5.39 0.56 8.87
C ARG A 16 -4.23 0.56 7.89
N LEU A 17 -3.01 0.82 8.36
CA LEU A 17 -1.81 0.76 7.52
C LEU A 17 -1.58 -0.65 6.98
N VAL A 18 -1.73 -1.69 7.81
CA VAL A 18 -1.61 -3.09 7.36
C VAL A 18 -2.68 -3.44 6.33
N ASN A 19 -3.93 -3.00 6.53
CA ASN A 19 -5.00 -3.24 5.56
C ASN A 19 -4.72 -2.51 4.25
N LEU A 20 -4.29 -1.25 4.30
CA LEU A 20 -3.95 -0.47 3.11
C LEU A 20 -2.79 -1.10 2.31
N ILE A 21 -1.80 -1.69 2.99
CA ILE A 21 -0.73 -2.44 2.33
C ILE A 21 -1.28 -3.66 1.58
N LYS A 22 -2.31 -4.33 2.12
CA LYS A 22 -2.95 -5.47 1.45
C LYS A 22 -3.76 -5.02 0.23
N GLU A 23 -4.56 -3.97 0.38
CA GLU A 23 -5.35 -3.39 -0.72
C GLU A 23 -4.45 -2.93 -1.87
N THR A 24 -3.42 -2.14 -1.56
CA THR A 24 -2.48 -1.64 -2.59
C THR A 24 -1.64 -2.74 -3.25
N LYS A 25 -1.52 -3.93 -2.62
CA LYS A 25 -0.91 -5.09 -3.25
C LYS A 25 -1.79 -5.62 -4.39
N GLU A 26 -3.10 -5.68 -4.16
CA GLU A 26 -4.08 -6.09 -5.16
C GLU A 26 -4.13 -5.08 -6.30
N ASP A 27 -4.12 -3.78 -5.99
CA ASP A 27 -4.05 -2.70 -7.00
C ASP A 27 -2.81 -2.82 -7.88
N LEU A 28 -1.64 -3.05 -7.26
CA LEU A 28 -0.38 -3.24 -7.98
C LEU A 28 -0.43 -4.50 -8.86
N GLN A 29 -0.99 -5.60 -8.35
CA GLN A 29 -1.13 -6.82 -9.13
C GLN A 29 -2.07 -6.62 -10.31
N GLN A 30 -3.19 -5.92 -10.12
CA GLN A 30 -4.13 -5.61 -11.18
C GLN A 30 -3.48 -4.70 -12.24
N ALA A 31 -2.74 -3.66 -11.84
CA ALA A 31 -2.05 -2.78 -12.77
C ALA A 31 -0.97 -3.52 -13.59
N LYS A 32 -0.28 -4.51 -13.00
CA LYS A 32 0.65 -5.39 -13.71
C LYS A 32 -0.05 -6.25 -14.76
N ILE A 33 -1.16 -6.88 -14.39
CA ILE A 33 -1.94 -7.71 -15.32
C ILE A 33 -2.45 -6.87 -16.49
N ILE A 34 -2.93 -5.65 -16.22
CA ILE A 34 -3.38 -4.73 -17.28
C ILE A 34 -2.22 -4.41 -18.22
N GLU A 35 -1.06 -3.99 -17.70
CA GLU A 35 0.13 -3.70 -18.53
C GLU A 35 0.59 -4.92 -19.36
N GLU A 36 0.54 -6.13 -18.80
CA GLU A 36 0.90 -7.37 -19.50
C GLU A 36 -0.09 -7.76 -20.61
N LEU A 37 -1.37 -7.41 -20.47
CA LEU A 37 -2.41 -7.69 -21.46
C LEU A 37 -2.48 -6.66 -22.59
N MET A 38 -1.78 -5.53 -22.46
CA MET A 38 -1.72 -4.52 -23.52
C MET A 38 -0.70 -4.93 -24.59
N ASP A 39 -1.20 -5.18 -25.80
CA ASP A 39 -0.40 -5.56 -26.97
C ASP A 39 0.55 -4.44 -27.44
N ASP A 40 0.15 -3.17 -27.21
CA ASP A 40 0.90 -1.99 -27.59
C ASP A 40 1.56 -1.30 -26.39
N TYR A 41 2.66 -0.58 -26.65
CA TYR A 41 3.34 0.24 -25.65
C TYR A 41 2.46 1.44 -25.24
N ASP A 42 1.63 1.27 -24.21
CA ASP A 42 0.83 2.34 -23.62
C ASP A 42 1.53 2.97 -22.40
N LEU A 43 1.99 4.20 -22.59
CA LEU A 43 2.59 5.02 -21.53
C LEU A 43 1.65 5.23 -20.34
N GLY A 44 0.32 5.27 -20.57
CA GLY A 44 -0.68 5.42 -19.53
C GLY A 44 -0.72 4.22 -18.60
N ALA A 45 -0.75 3.01 -19.15
CA ALA A 45 -0.72 1.77 -18.37
C ALA A 45 0.59 1.62 -17.58
N ILE A 46 1.72 1.92 -18.23
CA ILE A 46 3.04 1.91 -17.58
C ILE A 46 3.09 2.94 -16.43
N ALA A 47 2.55 4.13 -16.63
CA ALA A 47 2.50 5.16 -15.60
C ALA A 47 1.61 4.72 -14.43
N GLN A 48 0.46 4.11 -14.71
CA GLN A 48 -0.45 3.59 -13.69
C GLN A 48 0.20 2.49 -12.86
N ARG A 49 0.89 1.52 -13.50
CA ARG A 49 1.64 0.48 -12.78
C ARG A 49 2.72 1.09 -11.88
N LYS A 50 3.51 2.04 -12.40
CA LYS A 50 4.57 2.71 -11.63
C LYS A 50 4.01 3.53 -10.46
N ALA A 51 2.84 4.15 -10.63
CA ALA A 51 2.16 4.87 -9.56
C ALA A 51 1.71 3.91 -8.45
N ALA A 52 1.03 2.81 -8.82
CA ALA A 52 0.60 1.78 -7.88
C ALA A 52 1.80 1.16 -7.13
N GLU A 53 2.91 0.91 -7.85
CA GLU A 53 4.16 0.40 -7.30
C GLU A 53 4.76 1.37 -6.27
N SER A 54 4.82 2.66 -6.62
CA SER A 54 5.34 3.71 -5.75
C SER A 54 4.51 3.84 -4.47
N ILE A 55 3.18 3.81 -4.57
CA ILE A 55 2.27 3.85 -3.43
C ILE A 55 2.50 2.63 -2.53
N HIS A 56 2.47 1.42 -3.11
CA HIS A 56 2.61 0.18 -2.35
C HIS A 56 3.93 0.14 -1.57
N PHE A 57 5.06 0.44 -2.21
CA PHE A 57 6.36 0.42 -1.53
C PHE A 57 6.58 1.58 -0.55
N TYR A 58 5.95 2.73 -0.77
CA TYR A 58 5.97 3.83 0.20
C TYR A 58 5.33 3.41 1.54
N LEU A 59 4.25 2.63 1.51
CA LEU A 59 3.61 2.15 2.72
C LEU A 59 4.50 1.20 3.55
N PHE A 60 5.35 0.40 2.90
CA PHE A 60 6.37 -0.40 3.60
C PHE A 60 7.42 0.47 4.28
N LYS A 61 7.81 1.59 3.66
CA LYS A 61 8.70 2.58 4.29
C LYS A 61 8.05 3.15 5.56
N GLU A 62 6.77 3.52 5.49
CA GLU A 62 6.00 4.01 6.64
C GLU A 62 5.88 2.95 7.74
N ALA A 63 5.56 1.71 7.38
CA ALA A 63 5.45 0.60 8.34
C ALA A 63 6.78 0.36 9.07
N ARG A 64 7.92 0.46 8.37
CA ARG A 64 9.25 0.33 8.97
C ARG A 64 9.55 1.46 9.95
N ILE A 65 9.26 2.71 9.60
CA ILE A 65 9.46 3.87 10.50
C ILE A 65 8.62 3.71 11.78
N ARG A 66 7.39 3.19 11.64
CA ARG A 66 6.44 3.00 12.74
C ARG A 66 6.65 1.70 13.54
N ARG A 67 7.52 0.79 13.05
CA ARG A 67 7.77 -0.55 13.60
C ARG A 67 6.49 -1.41 13.68
N VAL A 68 5.67 -1.34 12.65
CA VAL A 68 4.45 -2.15 12.53
C VAL A 68 4.82 -3.55 12.03
N LEU A 69 4.32 -4.58 12.72
CA LEU A 69 4.46 -5.97 12.28
C LEU A 69 3.40 -6.28 11.23
N ILE A 70 3.82 -6.41 9.98
CA ILE A 70 2.99 -6.91 8.89
C ILE A 70 3.07 -8.43 8.97
N LYS A 71 1.97 -9.09 9.39
CA LYS A 71 1.84 -10.55 9.40
C LYS A 71 0.96 -11.02 8.25
#